data_AF-A0A927D1X1-F1
#
_entry.id   AF-A0A927D1X1-F1
#
_cell.length_a   1.000
_cell.length_b   1.000
_cell.length_c   1.000
_cell.angle_alpha   90.00
_cell.angle_beta   90.00
_cell.angle_gamma   90.00
#
_symmetry.space_group_name_H-M   'P 1'
#
loop_
_entity.id
_entity.type
_entity.pdbx_description
1 polymer ?
#
loop_
_entity_poly.entity_id
_entity_poly.type
_entity_poly.pdbx_seq_one_letter_code
_entity_poly.pdbx_strand_id
1 'polypeptide(L)' 'MGGVWWLILSALTAIPMVKLLPFFGINKYWAAACLVPFGTIALLWWMGLKLQELEKL' A
#
# COMPACT_ATOMS: atom_id res chain seq x y z
N MET A 1 18.72 -1.04 17.02
CA MET A 1 17.29 -1.43 17.11
C MET A 1 16.39 -0.77 16.06
N GLY A 2 16.67 0.43 15.54
CA GLY A 2 15.76 1.14 14.61
C GLY A 2 15.63 0.60 13.18
N GLY A 3 16.73 0.30 12.49
CA GLY A 3 16.68 -0.03 11.05
C GLY A 3 16.07 -1.41 10.73
N VAL A 4 16.45 -2.46 11.46
CA VAL A 4 15.90 -3.81 11.27
C VAL A 4 14.40 -3.84 11.60
N TRP A 5 14.01 -3.15 12.68
CA TRP A 5 12.59 -3.02 13.06
C TRP A 5 11.78 -2.27 12.01
N TRP A 6 12.34 -1.21 11.42
CA TRP A 6 11.73 -0.48 10.31
C TRP A 6 11.43 -1.38 9.11
N LEU A 7 12.42 -2.18 8.69
CA LEU A 7 12.27 -3.09 7.55
C LEU A 7 11.21 -4.15 7.81
N ILE A 8 11.11 -4.66 9.04
CA ILE A 8 10.06 -5.60 9.42
C ILE A 8 8.68 -4.94 9.29
N LEU A 9 8.48 -3.74 9.81
CA LEU A 9 7.21 -3.02 9.71
C LEU A 9 6.85 -2.66 8.26
N SER A 10 7.83 -2.23 7.47
CA SER A 10 7.64 -1.99 6.03
C SER A 10 7.31 -3.27 5.28
N ALA A 11 7.92 -4.40 5.62
CA ALA A 11 7.59 -5.69 4.99
C ALA A 11 6.17 -6.12 5.36
N LEU A 12 5.79 -6.03 6.64
CA LEU A 12 4.44 -6.36 7.12
C LEU A 12 3.35 -5.52 6.45
N THR A 13 3.66 -4.28 6.06
CA THR A 13 2.72 -3.41 5.33
C THR A 13 2.77 -3.62 3.81
N ALA A 14 3.94 -3.86 3.22
CA ALA A 14 4.09 -4.10 1.78
C ALA A 14 3.46 -5.43 1.32
N ILE A 15 3.62 -6.51 2.10
CA ILE A 15 3.13 -7.85 1.76
C ILE A 15 1.62 -7.87 1.42
N PRO A 16 0.71 -7.36 2.27
CA PRO A 16 -0.71 -7.31 1.92
C PRO A 16 -0.99 -6.38 0.75
N MET A 17 -0.23 -5.28 0.60
CA MET A 17 -0.38 -4.34 -0.52
C MET A 17 -0.11 -4.97 -1.88
N VAL A 18 0.81 -5.93 -1.97
CA VAL A 18 1.05 -6.67 -3.23
C VAL A 18 -0.22 -7.34 -3.76
N LYS A 19 -1.14 -7.75 -2.88
CA LYS A 19 -2.44 -8.34 -3.25
C LYS A 19 -3.56 -7.31 -3.36
N LEU A 20 -3.60 -6.32 -2.46
CA LEU A 20 -4.63 -5.29 -2.43
C LEU A 20 -4.56 -4.34 -3.63
N LEU A 21 -3.37 -3.89 -4.02
CA LEU A 21 -3.22 -2.93 -5.11
C LEU A 21 -3.80 -3.46 -6.44
N PRO A 22 -3.53 -4.71 -6.88
CA PRO A 22 -4.17 -5.28 -8.06
C PRO A 22 -5.69 -5.35 -8.00
N PHE A 23 -6.29 -5.54 -6.82
CA PHE A 23 -7.75 -5.53 -6.66
C PHE A 23 -8.35 -4.18 -7.06
N PHE A 24 -7.65 -3.07 -6.78
CA PHE A 24 -8.05 -1.72 -7.18
C PHE A 24 -7.55 -1.33 -8.59
N GLY A 25 -6.99 -2.26 -9.36
CA GLY A 25 -6.38 -1.98 -10.67
C GLY A 25 -5.05 -1.23 -10.62
N ILE A 26 -4.42 -1.15 -9.44
CA ILE A 26 -3.12 -0.50 -9.22
C ILE A 26 -1.99 -1.55 -9.37
N ASN A 27 -0.89 -1.17 -10.01
CA ASN A 27 0.23 -2.09 -10.24
C ASN A 27 0.88 -2.56 -8.92
N LYS A 28 1.04 -3.88 -8.74
CA LYS A 28 1.63 -4.53 -7.55
C LYS A 28 3.00 -3.98 -7.14
N TYR A 29 3.80 -3.48 -8.08
CA TYR A 29 5.14 -2.95 -7.77
C TYR A 29 5.09 -1.65 -6.94
N TRP A 30 3.94 -0.96 -6.91
CA TRP A 30 3.75 0.19 -6.04
C TRP A 30 3.81 -0.16 -4.56
N ALA A 31 3.67 -1.42 -4.16
CA ALA A 31 3.85 -1.86 -2.77
C ALA A 31 5.24 -1.51 -2.20
N ALA A 32 6.25 -1.29 -3.05
CA ALA A 32 7.56 -0.81 -2.61
C ALA A 32 7.51 0.57 -1.94
N ALA A 33 6.47 1.38 -2.22
CA ALA A 33 6.27 2.66 -1.55
C ALA A 33 6.05 2.52 -0.04
N CYS A 34 5.65 1.34 0.46
CA CYS A 34 5.52 1.06 1.90
C CYS A 34 6.86 1.05 2.67
N LEU A 35 8.01 1.13 1.98
CA LEU A 35 9.31 1.38 2.61
C LEU A 35 9.41 2.78 3.24
N VAL A 36 8.57 3.71 2.77
CA VAL A 36 8.50 5.10 3.24
C VAL A 36 7.12 5.37 3.83
N PRO A 37 6.98 6.04 4.98
CA PRO A 37 5.68 6.19 5.67
C PRO A 37 4.68 6.96 4.82
N PHE A 38 5.15 8.02 4.17
CA PHE A 38 4.36 8.82 3.25
C PHE A 38 3.88 8.00 2.04
N GLY A 39 4.66 7.00 1.60
CA GLY A 39 4.25 6.11 0.51
C GLY A 39 3.07 5.23 0.90
N THR A 40 3.05 4.70 2.12
CA THR A 40 1.88 3.96 2.64
C THR A 40 0.64 4.84 2.70
N ILE A 41 0.77 6.08 3.20
CA ILE A 41 -0.36 7.02 3.29
C ILE A 41 -0.91 7.34 1.90
N ALA A 42 -0.04 7.64 0.93
CA ALA A 42 -0.45 7.93 -0.44
C ALA A 42 -1.15 6.74 -1.11
N LEU A 43 -0.67 5.51 -0.89
CA LEU A 43 -1.30 4.30 -1.40
C LEU A 43 -2.70 4.08 -0.82
N LEU A 44 -2.84 4.25 0.49
CA LEU A 44 -4.15 4.13 1.17
C LEU A 44 -5.13 5.19 0.65
N TRP A 45 -4.68 6.42 0.43
CA TRP A 45 -5.49 7.48 -0.17
C TRP A 45 -5.97 7.11 -1.57
N TRP A 46 -5.06 6.64 -2.44
CA TRP A 46 -5.41 6.22 -3.79
C TRP A 46 -6.42 5.06 -3.77
N MET A 47 -6.19 4.05 -2.94
CA MET A 47 -7.14 2.95 -2.76
C MET A 47 -8.50 3.45 -2.26
N GLY A 48 -8.54 4.44 -1.36
CA GLY A 48 -9.78 5.08 -0.91
C GLY A 48 -10.55 5.74 -2.06
N LEU A 49 -9.87 6.47 -2.94
CA LEU A 49 -10.51 7.04 -4.14
C LEU A 49 -11.06 5.95 -5.07
N LYS A 50 -10.31 4.86 -5.27
CA LYS A 50 -10.75 3.72 -6.08
C LYS A 50 -11.92 2.98 -5.45
N LEU A 51 -11.96 2.88 -4.12
CA LEU A 51 -13.07 2.29 -3.39
C LEU A 51 -14.36 3.09 -3.60
N GLN A 52 -14.30 4.42 -3.55
CA GLN A 52 -15.45 5.29 -3.83
C GLN A 52 -15.97 5.17 -5.27
N GLU A 53 -15.11 4.82 -6.24
CA GLU A 53 -15.54 4.54 -7.61
C GLU A 53 -16.28 3.20 -7.69
N LEU A 54 -15.80 2.17 -6.97
CA LEU A 54 -16.43 0.85 -6.93
C LEU A 54 -17.79 0.86 -6.20
N GLU A 55 -17.93 1.64 -5.14
CA GLU A 55 -19.20 1.76 -4.39
C GLU A 55 -20.31 2.49 -5.16
N LYS A 56 -19.94 3.22 -6.22
CA LYS A 56 -20.90 3.93 -7.10
C LYS A 56 -21.41 3.08 -8.26
N LEU A 57 -20.84 1.89 -8.46
CA LEU A 57 -21.28 0.90 -9.46
C LEU A 57 -22.36 0.00 -8.87
#